data_AF-A0A381RDK2-F1
#
_entry.id   AF-A0A381RDK2-F1
#
_cell.length_a   1.000
_cell.length_b   1.000
_cell.length_c   1.000
_cell.angle_alpha   90.00
_cell.angle_beta   90.00
_cell.angle_gamma   90.00
#
_symmetry.space_group_name_H-M   'P 1'
#
loop_
_entity.id
_entity.type
_entity.pdbx_description
1 polymer ?
#
loop_
_entity_poly.entity_id
_entity_poly.type
_entity_poly.pdbx_seq_one_letter_code
_entity_poly.pdbx_strand_id
1 'polypeptide(L)'
;MDEPEHHCCHGEGSTEVESGGKGKVDVPPSVPAWVCPMCPSVRELGPGACPMCGMALESEEVAGVAICYTCPMHADVQKEKPGSCPICGMALEPMTVVLEADNPELDNMRRRFYVSLVFTVP
;
A
#
# COMPACT_ATOMS: atom_id res chain seq x y z
N MET A 1 29.17 -5.08 49.88
CA MET A 1 30.05 -5.05 48.69
C MET A 1 29.51 -6.15 47.81
N ASP A 2 28.42 -5.83 47.14
CA ASP A 2 27.49 -6.76 46.50
C ASP A 2 27.65 -6.71 44.98
N GLU A 3 27.77 -7.90 44.39
CA GLU A 3 27.26 -8.30 43.07
C GLU A 3 27.96 -7.87 41.75
N PRO A 4 27.79 -8.68 40.67
CA PRO A 4 28.91 -9.36 40.01
C PRO A 4 28.91 -9.22 38.46
N GLU A 5 30.00 -9.69 37.86
CA GLU A 5 30.13 -10.31 36.54
C GLU A 5 29.12 -9.93 35.43
N HIS A 6 29.48 -8.91 34.63
CA HIS A 6 28.92 -8.72 33.30
C HIS A 6 29.45 -9.79 32.34
N HIS A 7 28.73 -10.91 32.30
CA HIS A 7 28.92 -12.01 31.36
C HIS A 7 28.48 -11.56 29.96
N CYS A 8 29.45 -11.25 29.09
CA CYS A 8 29.22 -11.10 27.66
C CYS A 8 28.87 -12.46 27.04
N CYS A 9 27.60 -12.86 27.07
CA CYS A 9 27.10 -13.95 26.23
C CYS A 9 26.91 -13.45 24.78
N HIS A 10 28.00 -13.37 24.01
CA HIS A 10 27.90 -13.55 22.57
C HIS A 10 27.80 -15.06 22.31
N GLY A 11 26.60 -15.58 22.52
CA GLY A 11 26.26 -16.96 22.18
C GLY A 11 26.07 -17.09 20.68
N GLU A 12 27.06 -17.73 20.06
CA GLU A 12 26.98 -18.36 18.75
C GLU A 12 25.72 -19.21 18.57
N GLY A 13 24.85 -18.74 17.69
CA GLY A 13 23.69 -19.47 17.16
C GLY A 13 23.72 -19.36 15.65
N SER A 14 24.53 -20.21 15.03
CA SER A 14 24.52 -20.47 13.60
C SER A 14 23.18 -21.09 13.20
N THR A 15 22.30 -20.28 12.63
CA THR A 15 21.35 -20.76 11.63
C THR A 15 21.71 -20.07 10.33
N GLU A 16 22.39 -20.82 9.48
CA GLU A 16 22.47 -20.57 8.05
C GLU A 16 21.04 -20.42 7.51
N VAL A 17 20.65 -19.20 7.13
CA VAL A 17 19.53 -19.00 6.22
C VAL A 17 20.08 -18.94 4.81
N GLU A 18 20.41 -20.11 4.27
CA GLU A 18 20.19 -20.34 2.86
C GLU A 18 18.68 -20.28 2.60
N SER A 19 18.23 -19.25 1.89
CA SER A 19 17.03 -19.39 1.09
C SER A 19 17.10 -18.49 -0.13
N GLY A 20 17.65 -19.06 -1.19
CA GLY A 20 17.34 -18.63 -2.54
C GLY A 20 15.83 -18.71 -2.75
N GLY A 21 15.23 -17.55 -2.97
CA GLY A 21 13.82 -17.42 -3.34
C GLY A 21 13.69 -16.34 -4.38
N LYS A 22 14.01 -16.65 -5.64
CA LYS A 22 13.48 -15.94 -6.82
C LYS A 22 11.97 -16.13 -6.83
N GLY A 23 11.27 -15.34 -6.02
CA GLY A 23 9.82 -15.16 -6.07
C GLY A 23 9.56 -13.75 -6.52
N LYS A 24 9.13 -13.57 -7.76
CA LYS A 24 8.50 -12.33 -8.21
C LYS A 24 7.22 -12.22 -7.37
N VAL A 25 7.24 -11.47 -6.27
CA VAL A 25 6.06 -11.30 -5.43
C VAL A 25 5.13 -10.39 -6.21
N ASP A 26 4.14 -10.99 -6.86
CA ASP A 26 2.98 -10.27 -7.36
C ASP A 26 2.23 -9.74 -6.13
N VAL A 27 2.56 -8.53 -5.70
CA VAL A 27 1.93 -7.88 -4.55
C VAL A 27 0.44 -7.72 -4.85
N PRO A 28 -0.47 -8.37 -4.11
CA PRO A 28 -1.90 -8.12 -4.25
C PRO A 28 -2.21 -6.69 -3.77
N PRO A 29 -3.10 -5.95 -4.45
CA PRO A 29 -3.32 -4.51 -4.20
C PRO A 29 -4.08 -4.16 -2.90
N SER A 30 -4.03 -4.98 -1.86
CA SER A 30 -4.89 -4.79 -0.68
C SER A 30 -4.35 -5.32 0.65
N VAL A 31 -3.05 -5.15 0.91
CA VAL A 31 -2.53 -5.43 2.26
C VAL A 31 -2.61 -4.15 3.10
N PRO A 32 -3.38 -4.13 4.21
CA PRO A 32 -3.37 -2.99 5.12
C PRO A 32 -1.95 -2.89 5.68
N ALA A 33 -1.28 -1.79 5.34
CA ALA A 33 0.02 -1.49 5.90
C ALA A 33 -0.21 -0.87 7.28
N TRP A 34 0.13 -1.63 8.31
CA TRP A 34 0.15 -1.16 9.69
C TRP A 34 1.44 -0.36 9.89
N VAL A 35 1.32 0.90 10.31
CA VAL A 35 2.43 1.85 10.38
C VAL A 35 2.77 2.16 11.83
N CYS A 36 4.07 2.27 12.12
CA CYS A 36 4.55 2.71 13.43
C CYS A 36 4.76 4.25 13.44
N PRO A 37 4.04 5.01 14.29
CA PRO A 37 4.16 6.48 14.34
C PRO A 37 5.54 6.98 14.81
N MET A 38 6.30 6.11 15.50
CA MET A 38 7.65 6.41 15.99
C MET A 38 8.75 5.91 15.05
N CYS A 39 8.43 5.00 14.11
CA CYS A 39 9.41 4.36 13.21
C CYS A 39 8.87 4.31 11.78
N PRO A 40 9.05 5.37 10.97
CA PRO A 40 8.49 5.48 9.62
C PRO A 40 8.99 4.43 8.62
N SER A 41 10.07 3.72 8.95
CA SER A 41 10.61 2.61 8.17
C SER A 41 9.97 1.25 8.47
N VAL A 42 9.10 1.15 9.48
CA VAL A 42 8.43 -0.11 9.86
C VAL A 42 6.99 -0.08 9.33
N ARG A 43 6.69 -1.00 8.41
CA ARG A 43 5.37 -1.23 7.82
C ARG A 43 5.09 -2.73 7.83
N GLU A 44 4.04 -3.17 8.51
CA GLU A 44 3.70 -4.60 8.63
C GLU A 44 2.32 -4.92 8.05
N LEU A 45 2.09 -6.20 7.77
CA LEU A 45 0.85 -6.69 7.14
C LEU A 45 -0.29 -6.95 8.14
N GLY A 46 -0.01 -6.87 9.45
CA GLY A 46 -0.97 -7.24 10.49
C GLY A 46 -0.85 -6.40 11.77
N PRO A 47 -1.90 -6.40 12.62
CA PRO A 47 -1.89 -5.73 13.91
C PRO A 47 -0.85 -6.37 14.83
N GLY A 48 -0.04 -5.56 15.49
CA GLY A 48 1.03 -6.05 16.34
C GLY A 48 1.78 -4.95 17.09
N ALA A 49 2.71 -5.37 17.94
CA ALA A 49 3.70 -4.48 18.52
C ALA A 49 4.86 -4.32 17.53
N CYS A 50 5.29 -3.08 17.29
CA CYS A 50 6.42 -2.78 16.43
C CYS A 50 7.69 -3.49 16.94
N PRO A 51 8.40 -4.28 16.11
CA PRO A 51 9.61 -5.00 16.53
C PRO A 51 10.80 -4.07 16.84
N MET A 52 10.74 -2.80 16.42
CA MET A 52 11.80 -1.81 16.66
C MET A 52 11.62 -1.00 17.95
N CYS A 53 10.38 -0.69 18.36
CA CYS A 53 10.12 0.18 19.52
C CYS A 53 9.09 -0.36 20.51
N GLY A 54 8.44 -1.49 20.22
CA GLY A 54 7.46 -2.15 21.08
C GLY A 54 6.10 -1.45 21.18
N MET A 55 5.89 -0.31 20.51
CA MET A 55 4.59 0.37 20.48
C MET A 55 3.61 -0.30 19.52
N ALA A 56 2.31 -0.13 19.77
CA ALA A 56 1.25 -0.66 18.92
C ALA A 56 1.28 -0.01 17.53
N LEU A 57 1.13 -0.84 16.49
CA LEU A 57 0.97 -0.36 15.12
C LEU A 57 -0.46 0.16 14.91
N GLU A 58 -0.57 1.25 14.17
CA GLU A 58 -1.86 1.84 13.79
C GLU A 58 -2.26 1.36 12.39
N SER A 59 -3.55 1.07 12.20
CA SER A 59 -4.09 0.69 10.90
C SER A 59 -4.29 1.94 10.05
N GLU A 60 -3.63 1.98 8.90
CA GLU A 60 -4.03 2.89 7.84
C GLU A 60 -5.04 2.15 6.96
N GLU A 61 -6.32 2.55 7.02
CA GLU A 61 -7.36 2.05 6.14
C GLU A 61 -7.12 2.62 4.74
N VAL A 62 -6.18 2.03 4.00
CA VAL A 62 -5.93 2.42 2.62
C VAL A 62 -7.11 1.95 1.79
N ALA A 63 -8.00 2.88 1.48
CA ALA A 63 -9.13 2.64 0.60
C ALA A 63 -8.61 2.04 -0.72
N GLY A 64 -9.23 0.94 -1.15
CA GLY A 64 -8.66 -0.01 -2.12
C GLY A 64 -7.97 0.67 -3.30
N VAL A 65 -6.66 0.50 -3.41
CA VAL A 65 -5.87 1.06 -4.51
C VAL A 65 -5.94 0.09 -5.68
N ALA A 66 -6.75 0.39 -6.70
CA ALA A 66 -6.73 -0.36 -7.94
C ALA A 66 -5.55 0.12 -8.80
N ILE A 67 -4.62 -0.77 -9.13
CA ILE A 67 -3.49 -0.46 -10.01
C ILE A 67 -3.85 -0.86 -11.43
N CYS A 68 -3.99 0.13 -12.31
CA CYS A 68 -4.17 -0.07 -13.75
C CYS A 68 -2.94 0.42 -14.49
N TYR A 69 -2.51 -0.27 -15.54
CA TYR A 69 -1.35 0.11 -16.34
C TYR A 69 -1.80 0.78 -17.63
N THR A 70 -1.26 1.96 -17.95
CA THR A 70 -1.60 2.74 -19.14
C THR A 70 -0.40 2.98 -20.06
N CYS A 71 -0.66 3.16 -21.35
CA CYS A 71 0.39 3.47 -22.32
C CYS A 71 0.56 4.99 -22.46
N PRO A 72 1.78 5.55 -22.37
CA PRO A 72 2.00 7.01 -22.45
C PRO A 72 1.63 7.62 -23.80
N MET A 73 1.59 6.81 -24.87
CA MET A 73 1.20 7.25 -26.21
C MET A 73 -0.26 6.95 -26.56
N HIS A 74 -0.89 5.99 -25.87
CA HIS A 74 -2.23 5.50 -26.18
C HIS A 74 -3.04 5.31 -24.90
N ALA A 75 -3.65 6.40 -24.43
CA ALA A 75 -4.40 6.44 -23.16
C ALA A 75 -5.61 5.49 -23.11
N ASP A 76 -6.13 5.08 -24.28
CA ASP A 76 -7.22 4.10 -24.39
C ASP A 76 -6.80 2.68 -23.98
N VAL A 77 -5.50 2.40 -23.92
CA VAL A 77 -4.97 1.08 -23.53
C VAL A 77 -4.76 1.05 -22.02
N GLN A 78 -5.73 0.49 -21.29
CA GLN A 78 -5.63 0.20 -19.86
C GLN A 78 -5.58 -1.32 -19.63
N LYS A 79 -4.62 -1.78 -18.83
CA LYS A 79 -4.49 -3.21 -18.48
C LYS A 79 -4.33 -3.39 -16.98
N GLU A 80 -4.87 -4.47 -16.43
CA GLU A 80 -4.67 -4.83 -15.02
C GLU A 80 -3.26 -5.39 -14.73
N LYS A 81 -2.51 -5.75 -15.78
CA LYS A 81 -1.19 -6.38 -15.68
C LYS A 81 -0.10 -5.53 -16.32
N PRO A 82 1.12 -5.56 -15.77
CA PRO A 82 2.28 -4.96 -16.42
C PRO A 82 2.58 -5.68 -17.73
N GLY A 83 3.06 -4.94 -18.72
CA GLY A 83 3.44 -5.51 -20.01
C GLY A 83 3.66 -4.44 -21.08
N SER A 84 3.72 -4.88 -22.33
CA SER A 84 3.84 -3.99 -23.48
C SER A 84 2.48 -3.59 -24.06
N CYS A 85 2.42 -2.37 -24.56
CA CYS A 85 1.29 -1.85 -25.33
C CYS A 85 1.18 -2.64 -26.66
N PRO A 86 -0.02 -3.15 -27.01
CA PRO A 86 -0.20 -3.92 -28.24
C PRO A 86 -0.19 -3.05 -29.51
N ILE A 87 -0.24 -1.72 -29.36
CA ILE A 87 -0.29 -0.77 -30.49
C ILE A 87 1.11 -0.26 -30.83
N CYS A 88 1.88 0.26 -29.86
CA CYS A 88 3.22 0.82 -30.09
C CYS A 88 4.37 -0.03 -29.53
N GLY A 89 4.10 -1.12 -28.82
CA GLY A 89 5.13 -1.98 -28.23
C GLY A 89 5.86 -1.42 -27.01
N MET A 90 5.59 -0.16 -26.60
CA MET A 90 6.19 0.45 -25.41
C MET A 90 5.70 -0.18 -24.11
N ALA A 91 6.48 -0.06 -23.03
CA ALA A 91 6.10 -0.52 -21.70
C ALA A 91 4.92 0.29 -21.14
N LEU A 92 4.00 -0.39 -20.46
CA LEU A 92 2.90 0.26 -19.76
C LEU A 92 3.35 0.75 -18.39
N GLU A 93 2.92 1.96 -18.03
CA GLU A 93 3.22 2.59 -16.74
C GLU A 93 2.07 2.38 -15.74
N PRO A 94 2.37 2.12 -14.45
CA PRO A 94 1.35 1.94 -13.44
C PRO A 94 0.66 3.28 -13.11
N MET A 95 -0.67 3.24 -13.13
CA MET A 95 -1.56 4.29 -12.68
C MET A 95 -2.32 3.79 -11.45
N THR A 96 -2.11 4.46 -10.32
CA THR A 96 -2.84 4.17 -9.09
C THR A 96 -4.17 4.88 -9.11
N VAL A 97 -5.27 4.13 -9.12
CA VAL A 97 -6.60 4.67 -8.88
C VAL A 97 -6.91 4.44 -7.41
N VAL A 98 -6.86 5.53 -6.64
CA VAL A 98 -7.31 5.51 -5.26
C VAL A 98 -8.83 5.55 -5.30
N LEU A 99 -9.47 4.44 -4.94
CA LEU A 99 -10.90 4.44 -4.68
C LEU A 99 -11.09 5.10 -3.32
N GLU A 100 -11.19 6.43 -3.29
CA GLU A 100 -11.42 7.18 -2.05
C GLU A 100 -12.73 6.70 -1.41
N ALA A 101 -12.61 6.10 -0.23
CA ALA A 101 -13.76 5.73 0.58
C ALA A 101 -14.30 7.01 1.26
N ASP A 102 -15.42 7.50 0.75
CA ASP A 102 -16.26 8.57 1.30
C ASP A 102 -15.65 9.98 1.39
N ASN A 103 -15.89 10.79 0.35
CA ASN A 103 -15.61 12.23 0.33
C ASN A 103 -16.89 13.07 0.54
N PRO A 104 -17.13 13.63 1.75
CA PRO A 104 -18.39 14.33 2.07
C PRO A 104 -18.61 15.61 1.25
N GLU A 105 -17.53 16.27 0.81
CA GLU A 105 -17.58 17.44 -0.07
C GLU A 105 -18.11 17.08 -1.46
N LEU A 106 -17.63 15.96 -2.03
CA LEU A 106 -18.09 15.42 -3.31
C LEU A 106 -19.58 15.08 -3.26
N ASP A 107 -20.04 14.51 -2.14
CA ASP A 107 -21.46 14.25 -1.91
C ASP A 107 -22.31 15.52 -1.81
N ASN A 108 -21.85 16.54 -1.09
CA ASN A 108 -22.56 17.82 -0.99
C ASN A 108 -22.67 18.51 -2.35
N MET A 109 -21.58 18.56 -3.11
CA MET A 109 -21.55 19.11 -4.47
C MET A 109 -22.46 18.33 -5.42
N ARG A 110 -22.42 16.99 -5.36
CA ARG A 110 -23.30 16.10 -6.14
C ARG A 110 -24.77 16.32 -5.80
N ARG A 111 -25.13 16.39 -4.52
CA ARG A 111 -26.53 16.64 -4.09
C ARG A 111 -27.04 17.98 -4.59
N ARG A 112 -26.26 19.06 -4.47
CA ARG A 112 -26.64 20.38 -4.98
C ARG A 112 -26.81 20.37 -6.50
N PHE A 113 -25.90 19.72 -7.23
CA PHE A 113 -26.01 19.56 -8.67
C PHE A 113 -27.31 18.85 -9.07
N TYR A 114 -27.62 17.71 -8.42
CA TYR A 114 -28.85 16.96 -8.71
C TYR A 114 -30.11 17.74 -8.37
N VAL A 115 -30.14 18.46 -7.24
CA VAL A 115 -31.28 19.31 -6.88
C VAL A 115 -31.50 20.36 -7.98
N SER A 116 -30.46 21.11 -8.35
CA SER A 116 -30.55 22.11 -9.43
C SER A 116 -30.99 21.49 -10.76
N LEU A 117 -30.46 20.32 -11.11
CA LEU A 117 -30.81 19.62 -12.36
C LEU A 117 -32.32 19.33 -12.42
N VAL A 118 -32.90 18.81 -11.33
CA VAL A 118 -34.35 18.56 -11.22
C VAL A 118 -35.15 19.86 -11.40
N PHE A 119 -34.71 20.98 -10.84
CA PHE A 119 -35.39 22.27 -11.00
C PHE A 119 -35.23 22.89 -12.40
N THR A 120 -34.25 22.44 -13.19
CA THR A 120 -34.01 22.95 -14.56
C THR A 120 -34.64 22.11 -15.66
N VAL A 121 -35.13 20.90 -15.37
CA VAL A 121 -35.91 20.11 -16.33
C VAL A 121 -37.35 20.66 -16.33
N PRO A 122 -37.86 21.18 -17.47
CA PRO A 122 -39.19 21.78 -17.55
C PRO A 122 -40.34 20.78 -17.39
#